data_AF-A0A7K3MR04-F1
#
_entry.id   AF-A0A7K3MR04-F1
#
_cell.length_a   1.000
_cell.length_b   1.000
_cell.length_c   1.000
_cell.angle_alpha   90.00
_cell.angle_beta   90.00
_cell.angle_gamma   90.00
#
_symmetry.space_group_name_H-M   'P 1'
#
loop_
_entity.id
_entity.type
_entity.pdbx_description
1 polymer ?
#
loop_
_entity_poly.entity_id
_entity_poly.type
_entity_poly.pdbx_seq_one_letter_code
_entity_poly.pdbx_strand_id
1 'polypeptide(L)'
;MTSIYIIFILIVFWTILTPIVMFIFPFSGVIGEMLGGEPSKRSRSRFFLGVFVSAIGQTYFYLAYVAFIINWTESRITSDGFSKYIIWIIAFLSAVVPIFVSSARFNIHHRNKNTGFANIIVEATNFTAYLSLIGFFVFIFCHNLITSFWNWVPYVGG
;
A
#
# COMPACT_ATOMS: atom_id res chain seq x y z
N MET A 1 -20.12 -10.86 -16.27
CA MET A 1 -18.68 -10.90 -16.61
C MET A 1 -18.14 -12.26 -16.22
N THR A 2 -17.31 -12.91 -17.03
CA THR A 2 -16.67 -14.17 -16.66
C THR A 2 -15.63 -13.92 -15.56
N SER A 3 -15.54 -14.81 -14.57
CA SER A 3 -14.59 -14.71 -13.44
C SER A 3 -13.14 -14.52 -13.89
N ILE A 4 -12.79 -15.08 -15.05
CA ILE A 4 -11.48 -14.93 -15.71
C ILE A 4 -11.16 -13.46 -16.01
N TYR A 5 -12.15 -12.68 -16.47
CA TYR A 5 -11.96 -11.27 -16.79
C TYR A 5 -11.66 -10.44 -15.54
N ILE A 6 -12.34 -10.72 -14.42
CA ILE A 6 -12.11 -10.05 -13.14
C ILE A 6 -10.69 -10.32 -12.65
N ILE A 7 -10.28 -11.59 -12.69
CA ILE A 7 -8.91 -12.01 -12.31
C ILE A 7 -7.87 -11.29 -13.17
N PHE A 8 -8.09 -11.22 -14.48
CA PHE A 8 -7.18 -10.52 -15.39
C PHE A 8 -7.03 -9.04 -15.01
N ILE A 9 -8.13 -8.33 -14.73
CA ILE A 9 -8.07 -6.92 -14.31
C ILE A 9 -7.31 -6.76 -12.98
N LEU A 10 -7.52 -7.64 -12.00
CA LEU A 10 -6.80 -7.58 -10.73
C LEU A 10 -5.28 -7.75 -10.91
N ILE A 11 -4.86 -8.62 -11.85
CA ILE A 11 -3.44 -8.78 -12.21
C ILE A 11 -2.89 -7.51 -12.87
N VAL A 12 -3.69 -6.85 -13.73
CA VAL A 12 -3.32 -5.58 -14.35
C VAL A 12 -3.16 -4.49 -13.27
N PHE A 13 -4.10 -4.37 -12.32
CA PHE A 13 -3.97 -3.42 -11.22
C PHE A 13 -2.71 -3.64 -10.39
N TRP A 14 -2.39 -4.89 -10.06
CA TRP A 14 -1.14 -5.23 -9.38
C TRP A 14 0.08 -4.73 -10.17
N THR A 15 0.14 -5.08 -11.46
CA THR A 15 1.27 -4.77 -12.34
C THR A 15 1.50 -3.25 -12.43
N ILE A 16 0.41 -2.48 -12.55
CA ILE A 16 0.45 -1.02 -12.66
C ILE A 16 0.78 -0.36 -11.31
N LEU A 17 0.30 -0.91 -10.19
CA LEU A 17 0.50 -0.27 -8.90
C LEU A 17 1.97 -0.27 -8.46
N THR A 18 2.72 -1.33 -8.72
CA THR A 18 4.12 -1.45 -8.30
C THR A 18 4.99 -0.26 -8.73
N PRO A 19 5.03 0.16 -10.01
CA PRO A 19 5.76 1.37 -10.41
C PRO A 19 5.16 2.67 -9.85
N ILE A 20 3.84 2.74 -9.66
CA ILE A 20 3.18 3.92 -9.06
C ILE A 20 3.65 4.11 -7.60
N VAL A 21 3.70 3.05 -6.81
CA VAL A 21 4.18 3.08 -5.42
C VAL A 21 5.62 3.56 -5.37
N MET A 22 6.47 3.02 -6.24
CA MET A 22 7.87 3.42 -6.34
C MET A 22 8.04 4.91 -6.71
N PHE A 23 7.06 5.50 -7.39
CA PHE A 23 7.05 6.92 -7.77
C PHE A 23 6.44 7.82 -6.69
N ILE A 24 5.32 7.43 -6.05
CA ILE A 24 4.59 8.27 -5.09
C ILE A 24 5.27 8.29 -3.72
N PHE A 25 5.75 7.14 -3.24
CA PHE A 25 6.27 7.01 -1.88
C PHE A 25 7.50 7.87 -1.58
N PRO A 26 8.41 8.13 -2.54
CA PRO A 26 9.46 9.11 -2.35
C PRO A 26 8.94 10.51 -2.01
N PHE A 27 7.80 10.97 -2.55
CA PHE A 27 7.28 12.31 -2.24
C PHE A 27 6.86 12.45 -0.77
N SER A 28 6.12 11.47 -0.23
CA SER A 28 5.81 11.43 1.21
C SER A 28 7.04 11.12 2.05
N GLY A 29 8.00 10.39 1.47
CA GLY A 29 9.34 10.12 2.01
C GLY A 29 10.17 11.36 2.26
N VAL A 30 10.21 12.28 1.29
CA VAL A 30 11.01 13.51 1.36
C VAL A 30 10.60 14.37 2.55
N ILE A 31 9.30 14.50 2.83
CA ILE A 31 8.82 15.24 4.01
C ILE A 31 9.37 14.62 5.30
N GLY A 32 9.33 13.28 5.40
CA GLY A 32 9.92 12.56 6.53
C GLY A 32 11.44 12.72 6.61
N GLU A 33 12.15 12.71 5.49
CA GLU A 33 13.60 12.91 5.43
C GLU A 33 14.01 14.33 5.86
N MET A 34 13.25 15.35 5.45
CA MET A 34 13.47 16.74 5.89
C MET A 34 13.33 16.89 7.41
N LEU A 35 12.37 16.18 8.02
CA LEU A 35 12.18 16.17 9.47
C LEU A 35 13.23 15.34 10.21
N GLY A 36 13.69 14.25 9.58
CA GLY A 36 14.71 13.36 10.11
C GLY A 36 16.11 13.98 10.16
N GLY A 37 16.38 14.92 9.26
CA GLY A 37 17.66 15.60 9.14
C GLY A 37 18.77 14.72 8.55
N GLU A 38 19.98 15.28 8.47
CA GLU A 38 21.13 14.63 7.84
C GLU A 38 21.46 13.26 8.48
N PRO A 39 21.66 12.20 7.67
CA PRO A 39 21.94 10.86 8.19
C PRO A 39 23.12 10.78 9.17
N SER A 40 24.14 11.62 9.00
CA SER A 40 25.36 11.64 9.82
C SER A 40 25.21 12.31 11.18
N LYS A 41 24.20 13.17 11.36
CA LYS A 41 24.01 14.01 12.57
C LYS A 41 22.63 13.86 13.20
N ARG A 42 21.77 13.00 12.65
CA ARG A 42 20.40 12.84 13.14
C ARG A 42 20.35 12.21 14.53
N SER A 43 19.46 12.73 15.37
CA SER A 43 19.11 12.06 16.62
C SER A 43 18.11 10.92 16.37
N ARG A 44 18.11 9.92 17.26
CA ARG A 44 17.15 8.80 17.20
C ARG A 44 15.70 9.26 17.17
N SER A 45 15.38 10.31 17.94
CA SER A 45 14.03 10.89 17.98
C SER A 45 13.62 11.55 16.66
N ARG A 46 14.51 12.31 16.02
CA ARG A 46 14.22 12.94 14.72
C ARG A 46 14.03 11.88 13.64
N PHE A 47 14.87 10.85 13.63
CA PHE A 47 14.71 9.71 12.73
C PHE A 47 13.34 9.05 12.89
N PHE A 48 12.95 8.72 14.12
CA PHE A 48 11.66 8.08 14.38
C PHE A 48 10.48 8.96 13.95
N LEU A 49 10.54 10.27 14.23
CA LEU A 49 9.52 11.22 13.79
C LEU A 49 9.42 11.27 12.26
N GLY A 50 10.56 11.30 11.56
CA GLY A 50 10.60 11.26 10.10
C GLY A 50 9.98 9.98 9.53
N VAL A 51 10.32 8.81 10.09
CA VAL A 51 9.72 7.52 9.72
C VAL A 51 8.21 7.54 9.96
N PHE A 52 7.78 8.02 11.12
CA PHE A 52 6.37 8.06 11.48
C PHE A 52 5.55 8.95 10.53
N VAL A 53 6.00 10.17 10.25
CA VAL A 53 5.31 11.08 9.33
C VAL A 53 5.27 10.52 7.91
N SER A 54 6.39 9.96 7.44
CA SER A 54 6.43 9.32 6.12
C SER A 54 5.48 8.12 6.05
N ALA A 55 5.48 7.28 7.08
CA ALA A 55 4.65 6.09 7.16
C ALA A 55 3.16 6.43 7.17
N ILE A 56 2.73 7.49 7.87
CA ILE A 56 1.34 7.96 7.83
C ILE A 56 0.93 8.30 6.40
N GLY A 57 1.72 9.10 5.70
CA GLY A 57 1.42 9.50 4.32
C GLY A 57 1.37 8.30 3.38
N GLN A 58 2.41 7.46 3.40
CA GLN A 58 2.48 6.24 2.58
C GLN A 58 1.31 5.30 2.87
N THR A 59 1.01 5.06 4.14
CA THR A 59 -0.09 4.19 4.57
C THR A 59 -1.43 4.73 4.13
N TYR A 60 -1.70 6.03 4.33
CA TYR A 60 -2.97 6.62 3.95
C TYR A 60 -3.26 6.47 2.44
N PHE A 61 -2.27 6.76 1.60
CA PHE A 61 -2.40 6.59 0.15
C PHE A 61 -2.52 5.11 -0.25
N TYR A 62 -1.74 4.22 0.37
CA TYR A 62 -1.80 2.81 0.02
C TYR A 62 -3.12 2.16 0.47
N LEU A 63 -3.63 2.52 1.64
CA LEU A 63 -4.93 2.07 2.11
C LEU A 63 -6.06 2.58 1.21
N ALA A 64 -5.93 3.75 0.57
CA ALA A 64 -6.88 4.18 -0.45
C ALA A 64 -6.95 3.21 -1.64
N TYR A 65 -5.81 2.66 -2.06
CA TYR A 65 -5.78 1.63 -3.09
C TYR A 65 -6.37 0.30 -2.61
N VAL A 66 -6.06 -0.10 -1.38
CA VAL A 66 -6.65 -1.31 -0.76
C VAL A 66 -8.18 -1.20 -0.72
N ALA A 67 -8.69 -0.05 -0.28
CA ALA A 67 -10.11 0.30 -0.29
C ALA A 67 -10.71 0.18 -1.69
N PHE A 68 -10.05 0.74 -2.70
CA PHE A 68 -10.46 0.62 -4.10
C PHE A 68 -10.56 -0.84 -4.55
N ILE A 69 -9.54 -1.66 -4.30
CA ILE A 69 -9.54 -3.07 -4.71
C ILE A 69 -10.70 -3.84 -4.07
N ILE A 70 -10.94 -3.63 -2.78
CA ILE A 70 -12.03 -4.30 -2.05
C ILE A 70 -13.38 -3.92 -2.67
N ASN A 71 -13.67 -2.63 -2.80
CA ASN A 71 -14.95 -2.14 -3.30
C ASN A 71 -15.17 -2.49 -4.77
N TRP A 72 -14.14 -2.34 -5.59
CA TRP A 72 -14.19 -2.74 -6.99
C TRP A 72 -14.46 -4.23 -7.11
N THR A 73 -13.79 -5.07 -6.32
CA THR A 73 -14.00 -6.53 -6.32
C THR A 73 -15.41 -6.89 -5.89
N GLU A 74 -15.90 -6.30 -4.79
CA GLU A 74 -17.24 -6.52 -4.27
C GLU A 74 -18.32 -6.15 -5.30
N SER A 75 -18.17 -5.00 -5.99
CA SER A 75 -19.11 -4.56 -7.03
C SER A 75 -19.19 -5.49 -8.26
N ARG A 76 -18.22 -6.39 -8.45
CA ARG A 76 -18.11 -7.28 -9.62
C ARG A 76 -18.41 -8.73 -9.32
N ILE A 77 -18.36 -9.15 -8.06
CA ILE A 77 -18.72 -10.51 -7.65
C ILE A 77 -20.23 -10.59 -7.50
N THR A 78 -20.90 -11.19 -8.48
CA THR A 78 -22.35 -11.48 -8.41
C THR A 78 -22.65 -12.96 -8.16
N SER A 79 -21.64 -13.83 -8.18
CA SER A 79 -21.82 -15.29 -8.08
C SER A 79 -21.58 -15.79 -6.65
N ASP A 80 -22.54 -16.56 -6.11
CA ASP A 80 -22.35 -17.32 -4.86
C ASP A 80 -21.53 -18.61 -5.04
N GLY A 81 -20.95 -18.82 -6.23
CA GLY A 81 -20.15 -20.00 -6.55
C GLY A 81 -18.71 -19.96 -6.03
N PHE A 82 -18.02 -21.09 -6.15
CA PHE A 82 -16.62 -21.27 -5.74
C PHE A 82 -15.65 -20.22 -6.31
N SER A 83 -15.95 -19.67 -7.50
CA SER A 83 -15.16 -18.61 -8.13
C SER A 83 -15.04 -17.33 -7.29
N LYS A 84 -16.01 -17.05 -6.40
CA LYS A 84 -15.94 -15.91 -5.48
C LYS A 84 -14.70 -15.97 -4.59
N TYR A 85 -14.41 -17.14 -4.02
CA TYR A 85 -13.25 -17.31 -3.15
C TYR A 85 -11.93 -17.13 -3.89
N ILE A 86 -11.85 -17.65 -5.12
CA ILE A 86 -10.68 -17.45 -5.99
C ILE A 86 -10.48 -15.95 -6.28
N ILE A 87 -11.55 -15.23 -6.63
CA ILE A 87 -11.46 -13.79 -6.91
C ILE A 87 -10.96 -13.02 -5.66
N TRP A 88 -11.47 -13.34 -4.47
CA TRP A 88 -11.00 -12.70 -3.23
C TRP A 88 -9.53 -12.98 -2.91
N ILE A 89 -9.04 -14.20 -3.18
CA ILE A 89 -7.61 -14.52 -3.05
C ILE A 89 -6.79 -13.67 -4.02
N ILE A 90 -7.21 -13.56 -5.28
CA ILE A 90 -6.52 -12.72 -6.27
C ILE A 90 -6.61 -11.24 -5.91
N ALA A 91 -7.74 -10.77 -5.36
CA ALA A 91 -7.89 -9.39 -4.91
C ALA A 91 -6.96 -9.07 -3.73
N PHE A 92 -6.84 -10.00 -2.78
CA PHE A 92 -5.86 -9.90 -1.69
C PHE A 92 -4.43 -9.81 -2.23
N LEU A 93 -4.04 -10.69 -3.14
CA LEU A 93 -2.71 -10.66 -3.75
C LEU A 93 -2.48 -9.36 -4.51
N SER A 94 -3.49 -8.89 -5.26
CA SER A 94 -3.44 -7.63 -6.00
C SER A 94 -3.27 -6.42 -5.08
N ALA A 95 -3.96 -6.43 -3.93
CA ALA A 95 -3.86 -5.38 -2.93
C ALA A 95 -2.50 -5.35 -2.20
N VAL A 96 -1.97 -6.53 -1.83
CA VAL A 96 -0.88 -6.64 -0.85
C VAL A 96 0.49 -6.90 -1.50
N VAL A 97 0.58 -7.74 -2.52
CA VAL A 97 1.88 -8.07 -3.14
C VAL A 97 2.63 -6.85 -3.69
N PRO A 98 2.01 -5.85 -4.35
CA PRO A 98 2.75 -4.72 -4.92
C PRO A 98 3.58 -3.94 -3.88
N ILE A 99 3.08 -3.74 -2.66
CA ILE A 99 3.84 -3.03 -1.61
C ILE A 99 4.98 -3.86 -1.06
N PHE A 100 4.83 -5.18 -0.92
CA PHE A 100 5.93 -6.05 -0.53
C PHE A 100 7.04 -6.09 -1.60
N VAL A 101 6.67 -6.16 -2.88
CA VAL A 101 7.62 -6.06 -3.99
C VAL A 101 8.30 -4.70 -4.00
N SER A 102 7.55 -3.61 -3.81
CA SER A 102 8.11 -2.26 -3.75
C SER A 102 9.05 -2.07 -2.56
N SER A 103 8.67 -2.54 -1.37
CA SER A 103 9.52 -2.58 -0.17
C SER A 103 10.83 -3.34 -0.45
N ALA A 104 10.78 -4.52 -1.05
CA ALA A 104 11.97 -5.29 -1.40
C ALA A 104 12.88 -4.50 -2.37
N ARG A 105 12.30 -3.83 -3.38
CA ARG A 105 13.05 -2.99 -4.32
C ARG A 105 13.69 -1.78 -3.65
N PHE A 106 12.98 -1.09 -2.76
CA PHE A 106 13.54 0.01 -1.97
C PHE A 106 14.71 -0.44 -1.09
N ASN A 107 14.58 -1.61 -0.44
CA ASN A 107 15.64 -2.21 0.34
C ASN A 107 16.88 -2.54 -0.51
N ILE A 108 16.70 -3.14 -1.70
CA ILE A 108 17.80 -3.44 -2.63
C ILE A 108 18.49 -2.15 -3.09
N HIS A 109 17.72 -1.15 -3.51
CA HIS A 109 18.26 0.14 -3.96
C HIS A 109 19.05 0.84 -2.86
N HIS A 110 18.57 0.78 -1.62
CA HIS A 110 19.25 1.35 -0.47
C HIS A 110 20.56 0.62 -0.17
N ARG A 111 20.56 -0.72 -0.17
CA ARG A 111 21.77 -1.52 0.04
C ARG A 111 22.86 -1.21 -1.00
N ASN A 112 22.47 -1.05 -2.26
CA ASN A 112 23.41 -0.75 -3.35
C ASN A 112 24.07 0.63 -3.21
N LYS A 113 23.48 1.57 -2.45
CA LYS A 113 24.06 2.90 -2.23
C LYS A 113 25.14 2.95 -1.14
N ASN A 114 25.43 1.84 -0.44
CA ASN A 114 26.50 1.73 0.57
C ASN A 114 26.52 2.87 1.62
N THR A 115 25.36 3.43 1.95
CA THR A 115 25.27 4.59 2.85
C THR A 115 25.53 4.23 4.30
N GLY A 116 25.42 2.96 4.71
CA GLY A 116 25.61 2.50 6.10
C GLY A 116 24.55 3.00 7.10
N PHE A 117 23.73 4.00 6.74
CA PHE A 117 22.68 4.59 7.56
C PHE A 117 21.31 4.04 7.19
N ALA A 118 20.42 3.82 8.16
CA ALA A 118 19.03 3.43 7.87
C ALA A 118 18.27 4.54 7.12
N ASN A 119 17.47 4.21 6.11
CA ASN A 119 16.71 5.17 5.32
C ASN A 119 15.25 5.27 5.79
N ILE A 120 14.76 6.50 5.94
CA ILE A 120 13.43 6.81 6.47
C ILE A 120 12.33 6.24 5.57
N ILE A 121 12.47 6.40 4.25
CA ILE A 121 11.50 5.96 3.24
C ILE A 121 11.38 4.44 3.25
N VAL A 122 12.52 3.73 3.33
CA VAL A 122 12.57 2.26 3.36
C VAL A 122 11.83 1.73 4.61
N GLU A 123 12.12 2.29 5.78
CA GLU A 123 11.45 1.86 7.03
C GLU A 123 9.96 2.19 7.02
N ALA A 124 9.58 3.37 6.53
CA ALA A 124 8.18 3.75 6.37
C ALA A 124 7.44 2.81 5.40
N THR A 125 8.11 2.37 4.32
CA THR A 125 7.52 1.45 3.34
C THR A 125 7.33 0.06 3.94
N ASN A 126 8.29 -0.42 4.72
CA ASN A 126 8.16 -1.69 5.46
C ASN A 126 6.94 -1.65 6.39
N PHE A 127 6.79 -0.57 7.15
CA PHE A 127 5.64 -0.39 8.03
C PHE A 127 4.32 -0.34 7.25
N THR A 128 4.30 0.39 6.13
CA THR A 128 3.16 0.47 5.22
C THR A 128 2.77 -0.90 4.66
N ALA A 129 3.75 -1.77 4.34
CA ALA A 129 3.49 -3.12 3.87
C ALA A 129 2.69 -3.94 4.91
N TYR A 130 3.12 -3.93 6.18
CA TYR A 130 2.40 -4.62 7.25
C TYR A 130 1.02 -4.03 7.54
N LEU A 131 0.90 -2.70 7.52
CA LEU A 131 -0.39 -2.05 7.70
C LEU A 131 -1.34 -2.30 6.54
N SER A 132 -0.85 -2.45 5.31
CA SER A 132 -1.69 -2.80 4.17
C SER A 132 -2.28 -4.21 4.29
N LEU A 133 -1.49 -5.15 4.79
CA LEU A 133 -1.91 -6.53 5.06
C LEU A 133 -3.05 -6.54 6.09
N ILE A 134 -2.85 -5.86 7.22
CA ILE A 134 -3.87 -5.76 8.27
C ILE A 134 -5.09 -4.99 7.77
N GLY A 135 -4.84 -3.86 7.09
CA GLY A 135 -5.86 -2.97 6.55
C GLY A 135 -6.80 -3.65 5.57
N PHE A 136 -6.30 -4.56 4.73
CA PHE A 136 -7.13 -5.35 3.83
C PHE A 136 -8.22 -6.13 4.59
N PHE A 137 -7.82 -6.88 5.62
CA PHE A 137 -8.78 -7.65 6.43
C PHE A 137 -9.71 -6.72 7.20
N VAL A 138 -9.18 -5.66 7.81
CA VAL A 138 -10.00 -4.67 8.54
C VAL A 138 -11.06 -4.07 7.62
N PHE A 139 -10.72 -3.70 6.40
CA PHE A 139 -11.66 -3.11 5.44
C PHE A 139 -12.72 -4.09 4.94
N ILE A 140 -12.39 -5.38 4.79
CA ILE A 140 -13.39 -6.39 4.47
C ILE A 140 -14.47 -6.50 5.55
N PHE A 141 -14.10 -6.43 6.84
CA PHE A 141 -15.05 -6.59 7.94
C PHE A 141 -15.67 -5.28 8.43
N CYS A 142 -15.00 -4.15 8.22
CA CYS A 142 -15.37 -2.84 8.75
C CYS A 142 -15.52 -1.81 7.62
N HIS A 143 -16.48 -2.04 6.73
CA HIS A 143 -16.72 -1.18 5.57
C HIS A 143 -16.96 0.30 5.94
N ASN A 144 -17.53 0.57 7.12
CA ASN A 144 -17.73 1.93 7.67
C ASN A 144 -16.43 2.74 7.79
N LEU A 145 -15.28 2.08 7.98
CA LEU A 145 -13.99 2.78 8.01
C LEU A 145 -13.60 3.27 6.62
N ILE A 146 -13.88 2.48 5.59
CA ILE A 146 -13.61 2.84 4.20
C ILE A 146 -14.43 4.09 3.84
N THR A 147 -15.73 4.07 4.11
CA THR A 147 -16.63 5.18 3.79
C THR A 147 -16.31 6.46 4.58
N SER A 148 -15.78 6.34 5.80
CA SER A 148 -15.45 7.50 6.63
C SER A 148 -14.18 8.23 6.17
N PHE A 149 -13.14 7.48 5.81
CA PHE A 149 -11.81 8.05 5.54
C PHE A 149 -11.45 8.11 4.05
N TRP A 150 -12.13 7.33 3.21
CA TRP A 150 -11.85 7.18 1.78
C TRP A 150 -13.09 7.32 0.91
N ASN A 151 -14.08 8.14 1.31
CA ASN A 151 -15.28 8.42 0.50
C ASN A 151 -14.99 8.96 -0.92
N TRP A 152 -13.82 9.59 -1.10
CA TRP A 152 -13.35 10.11 -2.38
C TRP A 152 -12.82 9.01 -3.32
N VAL A 153 -12.57 7.80 -2.80
CA VAL A 153 -12.13 6.65 -3.59
C VAL A 153 -13.31 6.09 -4.36
N PRO A 154 -13.17 5.81 -5.67
CA PRO A 154 -14.25 5.24 -6.47
C PRO A 154 -14.81 3.95 -5.85
N TYR A 155 -16.13 3.77 -5.97
CA TYR A 155 -16.89 2.60 -5.49
C TYR A 155 -17.09 2.50 -3.97
N VAL A 156 -16.60 3.44 -3.16
CA VAL A 156 -16.66 3.40 -1.69
C VAL A 156 -17.96 3.97 -1.07
N GLY A 157 -18.78 4.72 -1.83
CA GLY A 157 -19.93 5.46 -1.29
C GLY A 157 -21.19 5.42 -2.16
N GLY A 158 -21.37 4.34 -2.91
CA GLY A 158 -22.54 4.10 -3.77
C GLY A 158 -23.55 3.17 -3.12
#